data_AF-A0A9P8DM00-F1
#
_entry.id   AF-A0A9P8DM00-F1
#
_cell.length_a   1.000
_cell.length_b   1.000
_cell.length_c   1.000
_cell.angle_alpha   90.00
_cell.angle_beta   90.00
_cell.angle_gamma   90.00
#
_symmetry.space_group_name_H-M   'P 1'
#
loop_
_entity.id
_entity.type
_entity.pdbx_description
1 polymer ?
#
loop_
_entity_poly.entity_id
_entity_poly.type
_entity_poly.pdbx_seq_one_letter_code
_entity_poly.pdbx_strand_id
1 'polypeptide(L)'
;MATSSAPAASLLKRQLKEMQAGKDIPGISCGLVNDNNIFEWEVMLMISDDCKYYGDPIPFHPNIYENGKLCISILHPPEEDEYGYEAASERWSPVQTPETILLSTISLFHSPNDESPANVEAARMFREEREGKNKDFRRRCRKCVRESLGED
;
A
#
# COMPACT_ATOMS: atom_id res chain seq x y z
N MET A 1 -15.30 20.28 -14.42
CA MET A 1 -15.84 19.77 -13.15
C MET A 1 -16.51 18.44 -13.47
N ALA A 2 -15.98 17.32 -12.95
CA ALA A 2 -16.56 16.01 -13.23
C ALA A 2 -17.94 15.93 -12.56
N THR A 3 -18.99 15.87 -13.37
CA THR A 3 -20.37 15.73 -12.89
C THR A 3 -20.52 14.39 -12.18
N SER A 4 -21.30 14.39 -11.11
CA SER A 4 -21.63 13.27 -10.22
C SER A 4 -22.38 12.09 -10.88
N SER A 5 -22.30 11.92 -12.21
CA SER A 5 -23.18 11.09 -13.03
C SER A 5 -22.52 9.86 -13.68
N ALA A 6 -21.24 9.57 -13.43
CA ALA A 6 -20.58 8.39 -13.97
C ALA A 6 -20.85 7.14 -13.10
N PRO A 7 -21.14 5.95 -13.68
CA PRO A 7 -21.32 4.70 -12.93
C PRO A 7 -20.16 4.39 -11.96
N ALA A 8 -18.92 4.70 -12.38
CA ALA A 8 -17.72 4.58 -11.55
C ALA A 8 -17.77 5.48 -10.30
N ALA A 9 -18.22 6.72 -10.44
CA ALA A 9 -18.34 7.65 -9.31
C ALA A 9 -19.38 7.15 -8.28
N SER A 10 -20.50 6.57 -8.74
CA SER A 10 -21.50 5.98 -7.86
C SER A 10 -20.98 4.75 -7.12
N LEU A 11 -20.21 3.89 -7.79
CA LEU A 11 -19.57 2.72 -7.18
C LEU A 11 -18.58 3.16 -6.09
N LEU A 12 -17.68 4.09 -6.42
CA LEU A 12 -16.66 4.60 -5.48
C LEU A 12 -17.29 5.29 -4.27
N LYS A 13 -18.37 6.06 -4.44
CA LYS A 13 -19.12 6.64 -3.30
C LYS A 13 -19.66 5.59 -2.36
N ARG A 14 -20.18 4.49 -2.89
CA ARG A 14 -20.69 3.38 -2.08
C ARG A 14 -19.55 2.71 -1.32
N GLN A 15 -18.45 2.37 -2.01
CA GLN A 15 -17.28 1.73 -1.40
C GLN A 15 -16.63 2.61 -0.33
N LEU A 16 -16.51 3.93 -0.55
CA LEU A 16 -15.99 4.85 0.45
C LEU A 16 -16.84 4.83 1.72
N LYS A 17 -18.17 4.89 1.56
CA LYS A 17 -19.10 4.84 2.69
C LYS A 17 -19.03 3.50 3.44
N GLU A 18 -18.89 2.39 2.72
CA GLU A 18 -18.71 1.06 3.29
C GLU A 18 -17.42 1.01 4.12
N MET A 19 -16.30 1.51 3.59
CA MET A 19 -15.03 1.56 4.32
C MET A 19 -15.05 2.47 5.55
N GLN A 20 -15.74 3.62 5.47
CA GLN A 20 -15.86 4.55 6.61
C GLN A 20 -16.81 4.04 7.71
N ALA A 21 -17.79 3.20 7.35
CA ALA A 21 -18.73 2.60 8.30
C ALA A 21 -18.25 1.25 8.85
N GLY A 22 -17.39 0.56 8.09
CA GLY A 22 -16.84 -0.75 8.42
C GLY A 22 -15.99 -0.70 9.68
N LYS A 23 -16.23 -1.66 10.59
CA LYS A 23 -15.40 -1.86 11.79
C LYS A 23 -14.39 -3.00 11.60
N ASP A 24 -14.42 -3.62 10.42
CA ASP A 24 -13.82 -4.94 10.19
C ASP A 24 -12.32 -4.86 9.90
N ILE A 25 -11.78 -3.66 9.64
CA ILE A 25 -10.35 -3.45 9.47
C ILE A 25 -9.83 -2.41 10.47
N PRO A 26 -9.41 -2.84 11.68
CA PRO A 26 -8.79 -1.93 12.64
C PRO A 26 -7.53 -1.32 12.03
N GLY A 27 -7.41 0.00 12.15
CA GLY A 27 -6.22 0.73 11.70
C GLY A 27 -6.28 1.31 10.30
N ILE A 28 -7.38 1.18 9.55
CA ILE A 28 -7.57 1.91 8.29
C ILE A 28 -8.46 3.13 8.53
N SER A 29 -7.99 4.30 8.10
CA SER A 29 -8.82 5.49 7.92
C SER A 29 -8.72 5.95 6.47
N CYS A 30 -9.84 6.27 5.84
CA CYS A 30 -9.88 6.76 4.47
C CYS A 30 -10.79 7.98 4.32
N GLY A 31 -10.35 8.90 3.48
CA GLY A 31 -11.00 10.16 3.17
C GLY A 31 -10.75 10.58 1.73
N LEU A 32 -11.33 11.70 1.34
CA LEU A 32 -11.05 12.32 0.05
C LEU A 32 -10.03 13.42 0.23
N VAL A 33 -9.05 13.48 -0.68
CA VAL A 33 -8.11 14.62 -0.72
C VAL A 33 -8.88 15.93 -0.96
N ASN A 34 -9.95 15.85 -1.76
CA ASN A 34 -10.86 16.94 -2.04
C ASN A 34 -12.29 16.38 -2.12
N ASP A 35 -13.21 16.90 -1.30
CA ASP A 35 -14.61 16.47 -1.25
C ASP A 35 -15.35 16.54 -2.60
N ASN A 36 -14.83 17.31 -3.55
CA ASN A 36 -15.39 17.44 -4.90
C ASN A 36 -14.84 16.40 -5.89
N ASN A 37 -13.88 15.55 -5.49
CA ASN A 37 -13.24 14.57 -6.35
C ASN A 37 -13.23 13.16 -5.72
N ILE A 38 -14.21 12.34 -6.09
CA ILE A 38 -14.31 10.94 -5.62
C ILE A 38 -13.21 10.03 -6.17
N PHE A 39 -12.36 10.49 -7.08
CA PHE A 39 -11.29 9.66 -7.67
C PHE A 39 -9.94 9.81 -6.96
N GLU A 40 -9.83 10.72 -5.99
CA GLU A 40 -8.60 10.98 -5.24
C GLU A 40 -8.83 10.81 -3.74
N TRP A 41 -8.26 9.73 -3.20
CA TRP A 41 -8.46 9.32 -1.81
C TRP A 41 -7.16 9.50 -1.04
N GLU A 42 -7.29 9.89 0.21
CA GLU A 42 -6.23 9.80 1.21
C GLU A 42 -6.53 8.64 2.15
N VAL A 43 -5.50 7.87 2.47
CA VAL A 43 -5.62 6.70 3.34
C VAL A 43 -4.52 6.77 4.39
N MET A 44 -4.91 6.64 5.65
CA MET A 44 -4.00 6.46 6.78
C MET A 44 -4.06 5.02 7.25
N LEU A 45 -2.89 4.38 7.29
CA LEU A 45 -2.71 3.01 7.78
C LEU A 45 -2.01 3.03 9.14
N MET A 46 -2.70 2.57 10.17
CA MET A 46 -2.16 2.27 11.49
C MET A 46 -1.86 0.78 11.54
N ILE A 47 -0.67 0.40 11.08
CA ILE A 47 -0.29 -1.02 10.89
C ILE A 47 0.05 -1.67 12.25
N SER A 48 0.47 -0.89 13.25
CA SER A 48 0.49 -1.28 14.67
C SER A 48 0.60 -0.05 15.58
N ASP A 49 0.42 -0.22 16.90
CA ASP A 49 0.68 0.82 17.91
C ASP A 49 2.12 1.35 17.84
N ASP A 50 3.04 0.58 17.26
CA ASP A 50 4.46 0.91 17.10
C ASP A 50 4.78 1.61 15.77
N CYS A 51 3.85 1.64 14.80
CA CYS A 51 4.14 2.09 13.45
C CYS A 51 2.94 2.77 12.77
N LYS A 52 2.90 4.10 12.92
CA LYS A 52 2.03 4.97 12.13
C LYS A 52 2.78 5.36 10.86
N TYR A 53 2.25 5.03 9.69
CA TYR A 53 2.86 5.41 8.41
C TYR A 53 2.16 6.66 7.86
N TYR A 54 2.91 7.75 7.70
CA TYR A 54 2.38 9.04 7.22
C TYR A 54 2.70 9.36 5.76
N GLY A 55 3.25 8.41 4.99
CA GLY A 55 3.55 8.58 3.56
C GLY A 55 4.74 9.50 3.25
N ASP A 56 5.17 10.33 4.21
CA ASP A 56 6.35 11.18 4.14
C ASP A 56 7.19 11.04 5.42
N PRO A 57 8.51 10.75 5.36
CA PRO A 57 9.25 10.38 4.16
C PRO A 57 8.76 9.06 3.55
N ILE A 58 9.00 8.91 2.25
CA ILE A 58 8.69 7.70 1.50
C ILE A 58 9.24 6.48 2.25
N PRO A 59 8.40 5.48 2.59
CA PRO A 59 8.86 4.37 3.42
C PRO A 59 9.96 3.56 2.75
N PHE A 60 11.00 3.24 3.51
CA PHE A 60 12.05 2.32 3.06
C PHE A 60 11.54 0.88 3.07
N HIS A 61 11.06 0.39 1.92
CA HIS A 61 10.39 -0.90 1.79
C HIS A 61 10.73 -1.60 0.46
N PRO A 62 10.92 -2.94 0.42
CA PRO A 62 11.24 -3.68 -0.80
C PRO A 62 10.28 -3.45 -1.97
N ASN A 63 9.00 -3.23 -1.67
CA ASN A 63 7.93 -3.09 -2.66
C ASN A 63 7.43 -1.64 -2.87
N ILE A 64 8.19 -0.63 -2.43
CA ILE A 64 7.86 0.78 -2.66
C ILE A 64 8.95 1.42 -3.52
N TYR A 65 8.55 2.04 -4.63
CA TYR A 65 9.45 2.80 -5.50
C TYR A 65 9.93 4.09 -4.84
N GLU A 66 11.01 4.67 -5.34
CA GLU A 66 11.56 5.96 -4.87
C GLU A 66 10.58 7.14 -4.96
N ASN A 67 9.51 7.00 -5.74
CA ASN A 67 8.43 7.99 -5.86
C ASN A 67 7.22 7.71 -4.95
N GLY A 68 7.33 6.73 -4.05
CA GLY A 68 6.27 6.37 -3.10
C GLY A 68 5.20 5.43 -3.67
N LYS A 69 5.26 5.05 -4.95
CA LYS A 69 4.30 4.10 -5.52
C LYS A 69 4.54 2.69 -4.97
N LEU A 70 3.46 2.02 -4.61
CA LEU A 70 3.44 0.62 -4.20
C LEU A 70 3.48 -0.30 -5.42
N CYS A 71 4.30 -1.35 -5.37
CA CYS A 71 4.34 -2.43 -6.34
C CYS A 71 3.81 -3.71 -5.71
N ILE A 72 2.64 -4.18 -6.14
CA ILE A 72 2.04 -5.42 -5.66
C ILE A 72 1.16 -6.01 -6.78
N SER A 73 1.12 -7.34 -6.88
CA SER A 73 0.46 -8.05 -7.98
C SER A 73 -0.99 -7.65 -8.19
N ILE A 74 -1.78 -7.45 -7.13
CA ILE A 74 -3.19 -7.03 -7.21
C ILE A 74 -3.40 -5.70 -7.96
N LEU A 75 -2.36 -4.87 -8.10
CA LEU A 75 -2.37 -3.60 -8.83
C LEU A 75 -1.79 -3.72 -10.25
N HIS A 76 -1.21 -4.86 -10.61
CA HIS A 76 -0.71 -5.09 -11.96
C HIS A 76 -1.88 -5.19 -12.94
N PRO A 77 -1.72 -4.67 -14.19
CA PRO A 77 -2.75 -4.77 -15.20
C PRO A 77 -3.27 -6.20 -15.39
N PRO A 78 -4.53 -6.38 -15.80
CA PRO A 78 -5.17 -7.70 -15.93
C PRO A 78 -4.63 -8.55 -17.10
N GLU A 79 -3.58 -8.09 -17.77
CA GLU A 79 -2.97 -8.79 -18.91
C GLU A 79 -2.31 -10.09 -18.46
N GLU A 80 -2.15 -11.05 -19.37
CA GLU A 80 -1.34 -12.24 -19.07
C GLU A 80 0.12 -11.82 -18.89
N ASP A 81 0.78 -12.38 -17.88
CA ASP A 81 2.18 -12.08 -17.64
C ASP A 81 3.03 -12.67 -18.75
N GLU A 82 3.75 -11.83 -19.48
CA GLU A 82 4.60 -12.26 -20.60
C GLU A 82 5.61 -13.33 -20.17
N TYR A 83 6.03 -13.28 -18.91
CA TYR A 83 7.01 -14.19 -18.33
C TYR A 83 6.39 -15.33 -17.51
N GLY A 84 5.06 -15.33 -17.29
CA GLY A 84 4.33 -16.36 -16.57
C GLY A 84 4.68 -16.49 -15.08
N TYR A 85 5.25 -15.46 -14.46
CA TYR A 85 5.58 -15.46 -13.03
C TYR A 85 4.36 -15.21 -12.14
N GLU A 86 3.32 -14.54 -12.67
CA GLU A 86 2.10 -14.22 -11.94
C GLU A 86 0.88 -14.88 -12.57
N ALA A 87 0.01 -15.47 -11.75
CA ALA A 87 -1.28 -15.96 -12.22
C ALA A 87 -2.23 -14.77 -12.48
N ALA A 88 -3.10 -14.88 -13.49
CA ALA A 88 -4.13 -13.86 -13.75
C ALA A 88 -5.05 -13.60 -12.54
N SER A 89 -5.22 -14.60 -11.65
CA SER A 89 -5.97 -14.47 -10.40
C SER A 89 -5.28 -13.62 -9.33
N GLU A 90 -3.96 -13.41 -9.45
CA GLU A 90 -3.15 -12.61 -8.52
C GLU A 90 -3.06 -11.15 -8.96
N ARG A 91 -3.51 -10.84 -10.19
CA ARG A 91 -3.49 -9.51 -10.81
C ARG A 91 -4.78 -8.72 -10.57
N TRP A 92 -4.84 -7.49 -11.09
CA TRP A 92 -6.04 -6.67 -11.04
C TRP A 92 -7.24 -7.39 -11.66
N SER A 93 -8.39 -7.31 -10.98
CA SER A 93 -9.66 -7.79 -11.49
C SER A 93 -10.78 -6.84 -11.06
N PRO A 94 -11.85 -6.64 -11.86
CA PRO A 94 -12.97 -5.78 -11.50
C PRO A 94 -13.72 -6.17 -10.21
N VAL A 95 -13.47 -7.37 -9.68
CA VAL A 95 -14.01 -7.82 -8.38
C VAL A 95 -13.29 -7.18 -7.20
N GLN A 96 -12.05 -6.69 -7.39
CA GLN A 96 -11.27 -6.07 -6.34
C GLN A 96 -11.91 -4.75 -5.88
N THR A 97 -11.90 -4.51 -4.58
CA THR A 97 -12.41 -3.29 -3.97
C THR A 97 -11.24 -2.52 -3.35
N PRO A 98 -11.40 -1.21 -3.06
CA PRO A 98 -10.38 -0.49 -2.31
C PRO A 98 -10.03 -1.17 -0.99
N GLU A 99 -11.00 -1.81 -0.34
CA GLU A 99 -10.79 -2.63 0.86
C GLU A 99 -9.84 -3.80 0.61
N THR A 100 -10.05 -4.62 -0.43
CA THR A 100 -9.16 -5.77 -0.71
C THR A 100 -7.75 -5.34 -1.08
N ILE A 101 -7.61 -4.19 -1.77
CA ILE A 101 -6.31 -3.57 -2.06
C ILE A 101 -5.58 -3.19 -0.77
N LEU A 102 -6.25 -2.54 0.18
CA LEU A 102 -5.62 -2.12 1.43
C LEU A 102 -5.29 -3.32 2.34
N LEU A 103 -6.14 -4.35 2.38
CA LEU A 103 -5.82 -5.59 3.08
C LEU A 103 -4.57 -6.27 2.52
N SER A 104 -4.45 -6.34 1.19
CA SER A 104 -3.27 -6.86 0.51
C SER A 104 -2.02 -6.02 0.82
N THR A 105 -2.18 -4.70 0.86
CA THR A 105 -1.12 -3.76 1.25
C THR A 105 -0.65 -4.01 2.68
N ILE A 106 -1.57 -4.10 3.66
CA ILE A 106 -1.22 -4.40 5.06
C ILE A 106 -0.50 -5.74 5.18
N SER A 107 -0.96 -6.76 4.46
CA SER A 107 -0.29 -8.06 4.42
C SER A 107 1.16 -7.94 3.92
N LEU A 108 1.38 -7.16 2.85
CA LEU A 108 2.71 -6.89 2.31
C LEU A 108 3.62 -6.15 3.30
N PHE A 109 3.11 -5.19 4.06
CA PHE A 109 3.90 -4.49 5.08
C PHE A 109 4.32 -5.42 6.23
N HIS A 110 3.52 -6.44 6.55
CA HIS A 110 3.90 -7.46 7.52
C HIS A 110 4.90 -8.48 6.95
N SER A 111 4.77 -8.81 5.67
CA SER A 111 5.61 -9.78 4.96
C SER A 111 6.07 -9.22 3.62
N PRO A 112 7.14 -8.40 3.60
CA PRO A 112 7.65 -7.82 2.36
C PRO A 112 8.03 -8.89 1.34
N ASN A 113 7.71 -8.65 0.06
CA ASN A 113 8.10 -9.53 -1.03
C ASN A 113 9.45 -9.10 -1.61
N ASP A 114 10.47 -9.94 -1.43
CA ASP A 114 11.80 -9.70 -1.95
C ASP A 114 12.10 -10.40 -3.28
N GLU A 115 11.19 -11.21 -3.83
CA GLU A 115 11.36 -11.89 -5.12
C GLU A 115 11.19 -10.93 -6.31
N SER A 116 10.27 -9.97 -6.19
CA SER A 116 9.98 -8.93 -7.20
C SER A 116 10.02 -7.51 -6.59
N PRO A 117 11.21 -7.03 -6.16
CA PRO A 117 11.30 -5.78 -5.43
C PRO A 117 11.25 -4.55 -6.34
N ALA A 118 10.48 -3.55 -5.93
CA ALA A 118 10.53 -2.20 -6.47
C ALA A 118 11.79 -1.44 -6.01
N ASN A 119 12.27 -1.75 -4.81
CA ASN A 119 13.48 -1.19 -4.22
C ASN A 119 14.48 -2.32 -3.92
N VAL A 120 15.46 -2.46 -4.83
CA VAL A 120 16.49 -3.51 -4.77
C VAL A 120 17.37 -3.37 -3.53
N GLU A 121 17.66 -2.14 -3.09
CA GLU A 121 18.46 -1.89 -1.88
C GLU A 121 17.74 -2.41 -0.63
N ALA A 122 16.47 -2.02 -0.46
CA ALA A 122 15.64 -2.46 0.66
C ALA A 122 15.48 -3.98 0.68
N ALA A 123 15.27 -4.61 -0.48
CA ALA A 123 15.17 -6.06 -0.60
C ALA A 123 16.47 -6.77 -0.21
N ARG A 124 17.63 -6.29 -0.67
CA ARG A 124 18.93 -6.84 -0.28
C ARG A 124 19.14 -6.76 1.23
N MET A 125 18.90 -5.59 1.83
CA MET A 125 19.07 -5.38 3.28
C MET A 125 18.09 -6.25 4.08
N PHE A 126 16.86 -6.41 3.60
CA PHE A 126 15.86 -7.29 4.22
C PHE A 126 16.32 -8.76 4.22
N ARG A 127 16.85 -9.27 3.10
CA ARG A 127 17.43 -10.62 3.02
C ARG A 127 18.60 -10.81 3.97
N GLU A 128 19.54 -9.86 3.99
CA GLU A 128 20.69 -9.90 4.89
C GLU A 128 20.26 -9.91 6.37
N GLU A 129 19.19 -9.21 6.72
CA GLU A 129 18.65 -9.24 8.08
C GLU A 129 17.93 -10.54 8.43
N ARG A 130 17.19 -11.14 7.49
CA ARG A 130 16.60 -12.48 7.66
C ARG A 130 17.66 -13.57 7.83
N GLU A 131 18.78 -13.44 7.12
CA GLU A 131 19.94 -14.34 7.20
C GLU A 131 20.84 -14.05 8.42
N GLY A 132 20.56 -13.00 9.20
CA GLY A 132 21.32 -12.63 10.38
C GLY A 132 22.68 -11.98 10.10
N LYS A 133 22.94 -11.58 8.85
CA LYS A 133 24.20 -10.94 8.41
C LYS A 133 24.27 -9.47 8.78
N ASN A 134 23.15 -8.77 8.78
CA ASN A 134 23.06 -7.34 9.11
C ASN A 134 21.74 -7.07 9.88
N LYS A 135 21.65 -6.03 10.72
CA LYS A 135 20.41 -5.57 11.39
C LYS A 135 20.01 -4.14 11.03
N ASP A 136 20.51 -3.64 9.90
CA ASP A 136 20.32 -2.26 9.46
C ASP A 136 18.96 -2.01 8.79
N PHE A 137 18.29 -3.03 8.26
CA PHE A 137 17.01 -2.84 7.57
C PHE A 137 15.94 -2.30 8.53
N ARG A 138 15.70 -2.99 9.65
CA ARG A 138 14.74 -2.50 10.68
C ARG A 138 15.17 -1.17 11.28
N ARG A 139 16.48 -0.91 11.41
CA ARG A 139 17.01 0.37 11.89
C ARG A 139 16.62 1.51 10.93
N ARG A 140 16.79 1.33 9.62
CA ARG A 140 16.44 2.32 8.60
C ARG A 140 14.93 2.54 8.51
N CYS A 141 14.13 1.48 8.56
CA CYS A 141 12.67 1.60 8.62
C CYS A 141 12.22 2.44 9.83
N ARG A 142 12.73 2.15 11.04
CA ARG A 142 12.39 2.92 12.25
C ARG A 142 12.80 4.37 12.15
N LYS A 143 13.95 4.67 11.55
CA LYS A 143 14.39 6.04 11.31
C LYS A 143 13.39 6.80 10.43
N CYS A 144 12.98 6.22 9.30
CA CYS A 144 11.96 6.84 8.43
C CYS A 144 10.64 7.10 9.17
N VAL A 145 10.21 6.18 10.04
CA VAL A 145 8.99 6.34 10.83
C VAL A 145 9.11 7.52 11.81
N ARG A 146 10.24 7.64 12.52
CA ARG A 146 10.44 8.78 13.44
C ARG A 146 10.51 10.11 12.72
N GLU A 147 11.17 10.16 11.57
CA GLU A 147 11.17 11.34 10.69
C GLU A 147 9.73 11.70 10.27
N SER A 148 8.88 10.72 9.95
CA SER A 148 7.47 10.95 9.61
C SER A 148 6.64 11.52 10.75
N LEU A 149 7.04 11.26 12.01
CA LEU A 149 6.40 11.75 13.22
C LEU A 149 6.94 13.12 13.66
N GLY A 150 7.98 13.64 13.01
CA GLY A 150 8.68 14.85 13.44
C GLY A 150 9.44 14.66 14.76
N GLU A 151 9.85 13.42 15.07
CA GLU A 151 10.57 13.07 16.32
C GLU A 151 12.10 13.15 16.20
N ASP A 152 12.64 13.51 15.02
CA ASP A 152 14.07 13.65 14.74
C ASP A 152 14.42 15.07 14.21
#